data_AF-A0A357IE70-F1
#
_entry.id   AF-A0A357IE70-F1
#
_cell.length_a   1.000
_cell.length_b   1.000
_cell.length_c   1.000
_cell.angle_alpha   90.00
_cell.angle_beta   90.00
_cell.angle_gamma   90.00
#
_symmetry.space_group_name_H-M   'P 1'
#
loop_
_entity.id
_entity.type
_entity.pdbx_description
1 polymer ?
#
loop_
_entity_poly.entity_id
_entity_poly.type
_entity_poly.pdbx_seq_one_letter_code
_entity_poly.pdbx_strand_id
1 'polypeptide(L)' 'MGDISWVNIIWAGIMVFFIIRLWPNAKQWIKHGPKGDSNDWTTFIVLIGGVGLFIAFLIYSVRG' A
#
# COMPACT_ATOMS: atom_id res chain seq x y z
N MET A 1 20.35 12.96 -27.41
CA MET A 1 20.85 11.74 -26.73
C MET A 1 21.60 12.22 -25.52
N GLY A 2 21.05 12.01 -24.32
CA GLY A 2 21.60 12.63 -23.10
C GLY A 2 23.01 12.13 -22.82
N ASP A 3 23.95 13.04 -22.62
CA ASP A 3 25.33 12.72 -22.29
C ASP A 3 25.35 11.90 -21.00
N ILE A 4 25.98 10.71 -21.03
CA ILE A 4 26.23 9.91 -19.84
C ILE A 4 27.28 10.68 -19.04
N SER A 5 26.81 11.61 -18.21
CA SER A 5 27.68 12.33 -17.30
C SER A 5 28.26 11.34 -16.29
N TRP A 6 29.54 11.49 -15.97
CA TRP A 6 30.20 10.71 -14.92
C TRP A 6 29.43 10.77 -13.58
N VAL A 7 28.73 11.88 -13.33
CA VAL A 7 27.82 12.07 -12.19
C VAL A 7 26.63 11.12 -12.25
N ASN A 8 26.01 10.90 -13.41
CA ASN A 8 24.90 9.95 -13.57
C ASN A 8 25.33 8.51 -13.29
N ILE A 9 26.57 8.13 -13.64
CA ILE A 9 27.13 6.81 -13.34
C ILE A 9 27.30 6.64 -11.82
N ILE A 10 27.80 7.67 -11.13
CA ILE A 10 27.93 7.67 -9.67
C ILE A 10 26.55 7.52 -9.01
N TRP A 11 25.56 8.31 -9.43
CA TRP A 11 24.19 8.20 -8.93
C TRP A 11 23.56 6.83 -9.18
N ALA A 12 23.78 6.26 -10.36
CA ALA A 12 23.33 4.90 -10.68
C ALA A 12 23.97 3.86 -9.74
N GLY A 13 25.28 3.99 -9.47
CA GLY A 13 25.98 3.13 -8.50
C GLY A 13 25.42 3.25 -7.09
N ILE A 14 25.11 4.47 -6.65
CA ILE A 14 24.48 4.73 -5.34
C ILE A 14 23.09 4.08 -5.29
N MET A 15 22.26 4.22 -6.32
CA MET A 15 20.94 3.58 -6.36
C MET A 15 21.03 2.05 -6.28
N VAL A 16 21.95 1.44 -7.03
CA VAL A 16 22.18 -0.01 -6.97
C VAL A 16 22.61 -0.44 -5.56
N PHE A 17 23.50 0.32 -4.92
CA PHE A 17 23.92 0.07 -3.55
C PHE A 17 22.73 0.13 -2.56
N PHE A 18 21.88 1.16 -2.67
CA PHE A 18 20.68 1.27 -1.84
C PHE A 18 19.71 0.11 -2.04
N ILE A 19 19.49 -0.31 -3.28
CA ILE A 19 18.64 -1.46 -3.60
C ILE A 19 19.19 -2.72 -2.92
N ILE A 20 20.48 -3.01 -3.07
CA ILE A 20 21.11 -4.19 -2.46
C ILE A 20 21.02 -4.12 -0.93
N ARG A 21 21.22 -2.94 -0.33
CA ARG A 21 21.20 -2.73 1.11
C ARG A 21 19.80 -2.89 1.72
N LEU A 22 18.76 -2.45 1.00
CA LEU A 22 17.36 -2.50 1.44
C LEU A 22 16.68 -3.83 1.09
N TRP A 23 17.17 -4.51 0.06
CA TRP A 23 16.64 -5.80 -0.41
C TRP A 23 16.43 -6.86 0.68
N PRO A 24 17.36 -7.14 1.62
CA PRO A 24 17.14 -8.18 2.62
C PRO A 24 15.97 -7.87 3.56
N ASN A 25 15.87 -6.62 4.01
CA ASN A 25 14.81 -6.17 4.90
C ASN A 25 13.46 -6.14 4.16
N ALA A 26 13.45 -5.60 2.94
CA ALA A 26 12.26 -5.61 2.09
C ALA A 26 11.79 -7.05 1.80
N LYS A 27 12.71 -7.97 1.49
CA LYS A 27 12.41 -9.39 1.28
C LYS A 27 11.88 -10.07 2.55
N GLN A 28 12.41 -9.71 3.73
CA GLN A 28 11.89 -10.20 4.99
C GLN A 28 10.46 -9.69 5.24
N TRP A 29 10.18 -8.42 4.97
CA TRP A 29 8.84 -7.82 5.11
C TRP A 29 7.86 -8.34 4.06
N ILE A 30 8.28 -8.61 2.83
CA ILE A 30 7.40 -9.23 1.82
C ILE A 30 7.06 -10.69 2.22
N LYS A 31 8.00 -11.40 2.86
CA LYS A 31 7.80 -12.80 3.29
C LYS A 31 7.01 -12.93 4.60
N HIS A 32 7.28 -12.07 5.59
CA HIS A 32 6.76 -12.19 6.96
C HIS A 32 5.95 -10.97 7.41
N GLY A 33 5.86 -9.92 6.60
CA GLY A 33 4.98 -8.80 6.88
C GLY A 33 3.53 -9.26 6.92
N PRO A 34 2.66 -8.54 7.64
CA PRO A 34 1.24 -8.84 7.67
C PRO A 34 0.69 -8.76 6.25
N LYS A 35 0.56 -9.93 5.61
CA LYS A 35 -0.21 -10.07 4.38
C LYS A 35 -1.63 -9.76 4.80
N GLY A 36 -2.25 -8.75 4.19
CA GLY A 36 -3.62 -8.36 4.50
C GLY A 36 -4.47 -9.61 4.64
N ASP A 37 -4.94 -9.86 5.85
CA ASP A 37 -5.59 -11.13 6.18
C ASP A 37 -6.96 -11.11 5.49
N SER A 38 -7.50 -12.27 5.16
CA SER A 38 -8.88 -12.38 4.67
C SER A 38 -9.87 -11.77 5.68
N ASN A 39 -9.48 -11.74 6.96
CA ASN A 39 -10.19 -11.07 8.04
C ASN A 39 -10.18 -9.53 7.92
N ASP A 40 -9.13 -8.93 7.35
CA ASP A 40 -9.06 -7.48 7.11
C ASP A 40 -10.07 -7.06 6.03
N TRP A 41 -10.21 -7.88 4.98
CA TRP A 41 -11.22 -7.67 3.94
C TRP A 41 -12.64 -7.82 4.48
N THR A 42 -12.85 -8.76 5.39
CA THR A 42 -14.16 -8.94 6.05
C THR A 42 -14.48 -7.72 6.92
N THR A 43 -13.52 -7.25 7.72
CA THR A 43 -13.65 -6.04 8.55
C THR A 43 -13.95 -4.81 7.70
N PHE A 44 -13.26 -4.66 6.56
CA PHE A 44 -13.50 -3.58 5.60
C PHE A 44 -14.92 -3.62 5.03
N ILE A 45 -15.39 -4.80 4.58
CA ILE A 45 -16.74 -4.97 4.03
C ILE A 45 -17.81 -4.69 5.10
N VAL A 46 -17.61 -5.17 6.33
CA VAL A 46 -18.53 -4.92 7.45
C VAL A 46 -18.61 -3.43 7.78
N LEU A 47 -17.49 -2.72 7.81
CA LEU A 47 -17.46 -1.27 8.02
C LEU A 47 -18.22 -0.52 6.92
N ILE A 48 -17.92 -0.79 5.64
CA ILE A 48 -18.59 -0.13 4.52
C ILE A 48 -20.08 -0.49 4.49
N GLY A 49 -20.42 -1.76 4.68
CA GLY A 49 -21.81 -2.23 4.74
C GLY A 49 -22.59 -1.58 5.89
N GLY A 50 -21.97 -1.45 7.06
CA GLY A 50 -22.56 -0.77 8.23
C GLY A 50 -22.82 0.71 7.97
N VAL A 51 -21.86 1.44 7.38
CA VAL A 51 -22.04 2.85 7.01
C VAL A 51 -23.13 2.99 5.94
N GLY A 52 -23.15 2.13 4.93
CA GLY A 52 -24.17 2.14 3.88
C GLY A 52 -25.57 1.89 4.43
N LEU A 53 -25.73 0.91 5.33
CA LEU A 53 -26.99 0.63 6.03
C LEU A 53 -27.43 1.80 6.91
N PHE A 54 -26.49 2.42 7.62
CA PHE A 54 -26.80 3.58 8.45
C PHE A 54 -27.30 4.76 7.61
N ILE A 55 -26.66 5.05 6.48
CA ILE A 55 -27.12 6.08 5.54
C ILE A 55 -28.51 5.73 4.99
N ALA A 56 -28.75 4.48 4.58
CA ALA A 56 -30.04 4.04 4.09
C ALA A 56 -31.14 4.19 5.15
N PHE A 57 -30.84 3.87 6.42
CA PHE A 57 -31.71 4.08 7.56
C PHE A 57 -32.04 5.56 7.76
N LEU A 58 -31.04 6.45 7.73
CA LEU A 58 -31.26 7.90 7.84
C LEU A 58 -32.13 8.42 6.69
N ILE A 59 -31.88 7.97 5.47
CA ILE A 59 -32.69 8.31 4.30
C ILE A 59 -34.14 7.89 4.52
N TYR A 60 -34.38 6.67 4.98
CA TYR A 60 -35.71 6.18 5.28
C TYR A 60 -36.38 6.99 6.40
N SER A 61 -35.66 7.29 7.47
CA SER A 61 -36.16 8.07 8.61
C SER A 61 -36.51 9.52 8.26
N VAL A 62 -35.85 10.12 7.27
CA VAL A 62 -36.11 11.51 6.84
C VAL A 62 -37.19 11.59 5.76
N ARG A 63 -37.35 10.53 4.95
CA ARG A 63 -38.34 10.47 3.87
C ARG A 63 -39.68 9.86 4.32
N GLY A 64 -39.71 9.21 5.48
CA GLY A 64 -40.92 8.70 6.13
C GLY A 64 -41.67 9.77 6.91
#